data_AF-A0A520CYD3-F1
#
_entry.id   AF-A0A520CYD3-F1
#
_cell.length_a   1.000
_cell.length_b   1.000
_cell.length_c   1.000
_cell.angle_alpha   90.00
_cell.angle_beta   90.00
_cell.angle_gamma   90.00
#
_symmetry.space_group_name_H-M   'P 1'
#
loop_
_entity.id
_entity.type
_entity.pdbx_description
1 polymer ?
#
loop_
_entity_poly.entity_id
_entity_poly.type
_entity_poly.pdbx_seq_one_letter_code
_entity_poly.pdbx_strand_id
1 'polypeptide(L)'
;MKRRFILFLCLISMFSLLKAQQTEKLYLSGTGNDKTVNWDFFVTGGMNANKWTNIPVPSNWELQGFGKYNYGFDKDTLRGKEQGLYKYKFVVPAGWKNKKINIVFEGSMTDTEVKINGKLAGAVHQGSFYVFKYDISKLLKSGENLLEVKVSKHSDNKSVNEAERKADFWIFGGIFRPVYLEALPKVHIERVQIDAKADGLFEVNVLTTTGADKVAIQLYDKDGAAYGERIEAG
;
A
#
# COMPACT_ATOMS: atom_id res chain seq x y z
N MET A 1 -11.04 -18.09 -54.41
CA MET A 1 -10.02 -17.15 -53.87
C MET A 1 -10.54 -16.20 -52.77
N LYS A 2 -11.75 -15.64 -52.85
CA LYS A 2 -12.24 -14.62 -51.87
C LYS A 2 -12.42 -15.11 -50.41
N ARG A 3 -12.72 -16.39 -50.18
CA ARG A 3 -13.01 -16.94 -48.83
C ARG A 3 -11.75 -17.18 -47.97
N ARG A 4 -10.60 -17.43 -48.60
CA ARG A 4 -9.30 -17.56 -47.90
C ARG A 4 -8.72 -16.20 -47.46
N PHE A 5 -9.09 -15.13 -48.17
CA PHE A 5 -8.65 -13.76 -47.86
C PHE A 5 -9.36 -13.18 -46.63
N ILE A 6 -10.65 -13.52 -46.42
CA ILE A 6 -11.45 -13.08 -45.25
C ILE A 6 -10.98 -13.77 -43.96
N LEU A 7 -10.61 -15.05 -44.02
CA LEU A 7 -10.03 -15.77 -42.87
C LEU A 7 -8.67 -15.19 -42.45
N PHE A 8 -7.87 -14.69 -43.41
CA PHE A 8 -6.59 -14.05 -43.13
C PHE A 8 -6.75 -12.67 -42.48
N LEU A 9 -7.78 -11.90 -42.89
CA LEU A 9 -8.10 -10.60 -42.29
C LEU A 9 -8.63 -10.72 -40.85
N CYS A 10 -9.40 -11.77 -40.54
CA CYS A 10 -9.85 -12.03 -39.16
C CYS A 10 -8.70 -12.44 -38.22
N LEU A 11 -7.69 -13.17 -38.72
CA LEU A 11 -6.51 -13.55 -37.93
C LEU A 11 -5.63 -12.35 -37.56
N ILE A 12 -5.54 -11.34 -38.44
CA ILE A 12 -4.74 -10.13 -38.17
C ILE A 12 -5.43 -9.22 -37.13
N SER A 13 -6.77 -9.27 -37.00
CA SER A 13 -7.49 -8.53 -35.95
C SER A 13 -7.37 -9.12 -34.53
N MET A 14 -6.88 -10.36 -34.40
CA MET A 14 -6.65 -11.02 -33.11
C MET A 14 -5.27 -10.77 -32.51
N PHE A 15 -4.38 -10.06 -33.21
CA PHE A 15 -3.19 -9.48 -32.58
C PHE A 15 -3.58 -8.21 -31.84
N SER A 16 -4.37 -8.37 -30.77
CA SER A 16 -4.38 -7.38 -29.71
C SER A 16 -2.94 -7.25 -29.24
N LEU A 17 -2.38 -6.06 -29.39
CA LEU A 17 -1.10 -5.69 -28.76
C LEU A 17 -1.24 -5.97 -27.27
N LEU A 18 -0.74 -7.13 -26.82
CA LEU A 18 -0.63 -7.47 -25.41
C LEU A 18 0.37 -6.48 -24.81
N LYS A 19 -0.15 -5.37 -24.32
CA LYS A 19 0.65 -4.44 -23.52
C LYS A 19 1.11 -5.21 -22.29
N ALA A 20 2.42 -5.15 -22.01
CA ALA A 20 2.96 -5.67 -20.77
C ALA A 20 2.14 -5.11 -19.61
N GLN A 21 1.57 -5.99 -18.81
CA GLN A 21 0.69 -5.58 -17.74
C GLN A 21 1.53 -4.93 -16.64
N GLN A 22 1.39 -3.62 -16.51
CA GLN A 22 2.08 -2.84 -15.47
C GLN A 22 1.32 -2.92 -14.15
N THR A 23 2.06 -2.68 -13.07
CA THR A 23 1.48 -2.43 -11.75
C THR A 23 0.67 -1.13 -11.81
N GLU A 24 -0.61 -1.21 -11.48
CA GLU A 24 -1.48 -0.04 -11.40
C GLU A 24 -1.72 0.33 -9.94
N LYS A 25 -1.83 1.63 -9.66
CA LYS A 25 -2.14 2.15 -8.32
C LYS A 25 -3.40 2.99 -8.34
N LEU A 26 -4.22 2.85 -7.30
CA LEU A 26 -5.39 3.69 -7.04
C LEU A 26 -5.32 4.21 -5.61
N TYR A 27 -5.05 5.51 -5.43
CA TYR A 27 -5.02 6.14 -4.11
C TYR A 27 -6.42 6.22 -3.50
N LEU A 28 -6.54 5.79 -2.25
CA LEU A 28 -7.77 5.83 -1.46
C LEU A 28 -7.78 6.98 -0.46
N SER A 29 -6.61 7.30 0.09
CA SER A 29 -6.39 8.54 0.82
C SER A 29 -6.03 9.64 -0.20
N GLY A 30 -4.97 10.39 -0.02
CA GLY A 30 -4.37 11.17 -1.10
C GLY A 30 -2.89 10.81 -1.28
N THR A 31 -2.15 11.60 -2.06
CA THR A 31 -0.75 11.28 -2.40
C THR A 31 0.26 11.88 -1.43
N GLY A 32 -0.16 12.71 -0.50
CA GLY A 32 0.73 13.43 0.42
C GLY A 32 -0.06 14.29 1.41
N ASN A 33 0.67 15.02 2.28
CA ASN A 33 0.08 15.94 3.25
C ASN A 33 -0.51 17.21 2.60
N ASP A 34 -0.08 17.54 1.40
CA ASP A 34 -0.59 18.64 0.55
C ASP A 34 -1.81 18.24 -0.28
N LYS A 35 -2.02 16.93 -0.47
CA LYS A 35 -3.10 16.35 -1.27
C LYS A 35 -3.72 15.19 -0.52
N THR A 36 -4.72 15.50 0.30
CA THR A 36 -5.43 14.55 1.17
C THR A 36 -6.84 14.26 0.67
N VAL A 37 -7.42 13.14 1.10
CA VAL A 37 -8.84 12.84 0.93
C VAL A 37 -9.48 12.63 2.30
N ASN A 38 -10.66 13.20 2.50
CA ASN A 38 -11.38 13.08 3.76
C ASN A 38 -11.98 11.68 3.92
N TRP A 39 -11.69 11.04 5.04
CA TRP A 39 -12.30 9.77 5.46
C TRP A 39 -13.24 10.01 6.64
N ASP A 40 -14.22 9.14 6.87
CA ASP A 40 -15.01 9.17 8.09
C ASP A 40 -14.12 8.76 9.27
N PHE A 41 -14.20 9.48 10.37
CA PHE A 41 -13.27 9.34 11.48
C PHE A 41 -13.96 9.45 12.83
N PHE A 42 -13.50 8.63 13.78
CA PHE A 42 -13.89 8.65 15.17
C PHE A 42 -12.65 8.39 16.03
N VAL A 43 -12.43 9.18 17.08
CA VAL A 43 -11.37 8.94 18.06
C VAL A 43 -11.97 8.65 19.44
N THR A 44 -11.44 7.66 20.14
CA THR A 44 -12.02 7.18 21.42
C THR A 44 -11.71 8.05 22.63
N GLY A 45 -10.75 8.98 22.53
CA GLY A 45 -10.35 9.83 23.64
C GLY A 45 -9.58 11.07 23.19
N GLY A 46 -9.35 11.99 24.12
CA GLY A 46 -8.72 13.28 23.83
C GLY A 46 -9.66 14.31 23.21
N MET A 47 -9.09 15.29 22.50
CA MET A 47 -9.81 16.35 21.83
C MET A 47 -10.77 15.79 20.78
N ASN A 48 -11.97 16.37 20.69
CA ASN A 48 -13.01 16.02 19.71
C ASN A 48 -13.39 14.52 19.65
N ALA A 49 -13.19 13.78 20.74
CA ALA A 49 -13.52 12.36 20.84
C ALA A 49 -15.02 12.06 20.90
N ASN A 50 -15.37 10.77 20.75
CA ASN A 50 -16.70 10.20 20.98
C ASN A 50 -17.80 10.68 20.02
N LYS A 51 -17.42 11.11 18.83
CA LYS A 51 -18.34 11.46 17.73
C LYS A 51 -17.72 11.12 16.38
N TRP A 52 -18.56 10.72 15.43
CA TRP A 52 -18.13 10.57 14.04
C TRP A 52 -18.02 11.93 13.37
N THR A 53 -16.97 12.11 12.58
CA THR A 53 -16.67 13.31 11.80
C THR A 53 -15.84 12.90 10.58
N ASN A 54 -15.04 13.81 10.03
CA ASN A 54 -14.12 13.54 8.95
C ASN A 54 -12.71 13.98 9.30
N ILE A 55 -11.71 13.31 8.73
CA ILE A 55 -10.30 13.69 8.85
C ILE A 55 -9.62 13.55 7.48
N PRO A 56 -8.73 14.49 7.10
CA PRO A 56 -7.92 14.32 5.91
C PRO A 56 -6.94 13.16 6.09
N VAL A 57 -6.84 12.28 5.10
CA VAL A 57 -5.83 11.22 5.06
C VAL A 57 -4.95 11.44 3.82
N PRO A 58 -3.62 11.40 3.94
CA PRO A 58 -2.85 11.18 5.17
C PRO A 58 -2.78 12.39 6.12
N SER A 59 -2.81 12.14 7.44
CA SER A 59 -2.51 13.15 8.47
C SER A 59 -2.24 12.52 9.84
N ASN A 60 -1.71 13.32 10.77
CA ASN A 60 -1.72 13.01 12.20
C ASN A 60 -2.93 13.66 12.87
N TRP A 61 -3.68 12.90 13.67
CA TRP A 61 -4.96 13.38 14.19
C TRP A 61 -4.80 14.54 15.18
N GLU A 62 -3.66 14.63 15.89
CA GLU A 62 -3.39 15.71 16.82
C GLU A 62 -3.30 17.07 16.12
N LEU A 63 -2.69 17.07 14.93
CA LEU A 63 -2.56 18.26 14.08
C LEU A 63 -3.90 18.65 13.44
N GLN A 64 -4.89 17.76 13.48
CA GLN A 64 -6.25 18.01 12.99
C GLN A 64 -7.24 18.30 14.13
N GLY A 65 -6.75 18.51 15.36
CA GLY A 65 -7.58 18.87 16.52
C GLY A 65 -8.22 17.68 17.23
N PHE A 66 -7.69 16.47 17.06
CA PHE A 66 -8.20 15.24 17.68
C PHE A 66 -7.17 14.60 18.62
N GLY A 67 -7.62 13.71 19.50
CA GLY A 67 -6.72 12.95 20.36
C GLY A 67 -5.97 13.84 21.36
N LYS A 68 -4.82 13.38 21.84
CA LYS A 68 -4.04 14.09 22.86
C LYS A 68 -2.58 14.24 22.43
N TYR A 69 -2.02 15.44 22.52
CA TYR A 69 -0.58 15.59 22.34
C TYR A 69 0.19 14.86 23.46
N ASN A 70 1.16 14.03 23.06
CA ASN A 70 2.06 13.32 23.96
C ASN A 70 3.49 13.56 23.48
N TYR A 71 4.43 13.65 24.42
CA TYR A 71 5.86 13.62 24.14
C TYR A 71 6.48 12.31 24.62
N GLY A 72 7.52 11.82 23.94
CA GLY A 72 8.07 10.48 24.22
C GLY A 72 8.84 10.36 25.54
N PHE A 73 9.05 11.47 26.27
CA PHE A 73 9.53 11.45 27.67
C PHE A 73 8.45 11.73 28.71
N ASP A 74 7.20 11.89 28.31
CA ASP A 74 6.09 12.00 29.25
C ASP A 74 5.95 10.72 30.08
N LYS A 75 5.59 10.88 31.36
CA LYS A 75 5.17 9.77 32.22
C LYS A 75 4.05 8.99 31.55
N ASP A 76 4.09 7.66 31.58
CA ASP A 76 3.09 6.82 30.92
C ASP A 76 1.65 7.09 31.39
N THR A 77 1.46 7.57 32.62
CA THR A 77 0.15 7.97 33.16
C THR A 77 -0.44 9.21 32.50
N LEU A 78 0.38 10.04 31.87
CA LEU A 78 -0.03 11.27 31.18
C LEU A 78 -0.33 11.03 29.70
N ARG A 79 0.08 9.89 29.14
CA ARG A 79 -0.06 9.58 27.72
C ARG A 79 -1.50 9.25 27.34
N GLY A 80 -1.98 9.89 26.27
CA GLY A 80 -3.20 9.45 25.58
C GLY A 80 -3.08 8.01 25.07
N LYS A 81 -4.15 7.24 25.19
CA LYS A 81 -4.27 5.83 24.74
C LYS A 81 -5.41 5.64 23.75
N GLU A 82 -5.80 6.72 23.09
CA GLU A 82 -6.90 6.74 22.15
C GLU A 82 -6.64 5.85 20.94
N GLN A 83 -7.74 5.43 20.32
CA GLN A 83 -7.77 4.69 19.08
C GLN A 83 -8.55 5.52 18.06
N GLY A 84 -8.02 5.61 16.85
CA GLY A 84 -8.68 6.20 15.70
C GLY A 84 -9.37 5.11 14.88
N LEU A 85 -10.67 5.28 14.63
CA LEU A 85 -11.47 4.44 13.75
C LEU A 85 -11.74 5.21 12.47
N TYR A 86 -11.42 4.61 11.33
CA TYR A 86 -11.57 5.20 10.02
C TYR A 86 -12.51 4.35 9.17
N LYS A 87 -13.31 5.00 8.32
CA LYS A 87 -14.09 4.34 7.28
C LYS A 87 -13.94 5.08 5.96
N TYR A 88 -13.85 4.31 4.88
CA TYR A 88 -13.78 4.84 3.52
C TYR A 88 -14.44 3.90 2.52
N LYS A 89 -15.25 4.46 1.63
CA LYS A 89 -15.91 3.71 0.55
C LYS A 89 -15.13 3.90 -0.75
N PHE A 90 -14.93 2.81 -1.47
CA PHE A 90 -14.16 2.83 -2.72
C PHE A 90 -14.69 1.83 -3.75
N VAL A 91 -14.37 2.06 -5.02
CA VAL A 91 -14.72 1.15 -6.12
C VAL A 91 -13.43 0.69 -6.80
N VAL A 92 -13.33 -0.61 -7.05
CA VAL A 92 -12.21 -1.18 -7.79
C VAL A 92 -12.50 -1.10 -9.30
N PRO A 93 -11.57 -0.60 -10.14
CA PRO A 93 -11.77 -0.53 -11.58
C PRO A 93 -12.11 -1.90 -12.19
N ALA A 94 -13.08 -1.96 -13.10
CA ALA A 94 -13.51 -3.22 -13.72
C ALA A 94 -12.36 -3.94 -14.47
N GLY A 95 -11.41 -3.18 -15.02
CA GLY A 95 -10.22 -3.71 -15.70
C GLY A 95 -9.24 -4.44 -14.78
N TRP A 96 -9.42 -4.36 -13.46
CA TRP A 96 -8.60 -5.08 -12.48
C TRP A 96 -9.11 -6.49 -12.18
N LYS A 97 -10.16 -6.94 -12.88
CA LYS A 97 -10.62 -8.32 -12.82
C LYS A 97 -9.47 -9.29 -13.11
N ASN A 98 -9.37 -10.37 -12.35
CA ASN A 98 -8.32 -11.39 -12.43
C ASN A 98 -6.89 -10.93 -12.07
N LYS A 99 -6.72 -9.73 -11.49
CA LYS A 99 -5.45 -9.28 -10.92
C LYS A 99 -5.34 -9.65 -9.44
N LYS A 100 -4.12 -9.69 -8.91
CA LYS A 100 -3.87 -9.71 -7.46
C LYS A 100 -3.95 -8.28 -6.96
N ILE A 101 -4.87 -8.00 -6.05
CA ILE A 101 -5.10 -6.66 -5.51
C ILE A 101 -4.62 -6.60 -4.07
N ASN A 102 -3.60 -5.77 -3.83
CA ASN A 102 -3.15 -5.46 -2.48
C ASN A 102 -3.74 -4.12 -2.04
N ILE A 103 -4.06 -3.97 -0.75
CA ILE A 103 -4.13 -2.65 -0.11
C ILE A 103 -2.78 -2.36 0.52
N VAL A 104 -2.24 -1.18 0.26
CA VAL A 104 -0.90 -0.75 0.70
C VAL A 104 -1.04 0.48 1.57
N PHE A 105 -0.41 0.44 2.74
CA PHE A 105 -0.25 1.56 3.65
C PHE A 105 1.25 1.91 3.69
N GLU A 106 1.60 3.15 3.34
CA GLU A 106 2.99 3.60 3.39
C GLU A 106 3.48 3.94 4.81
N GLY A 107 2.55 4.03 5.76
CA GLY A 107 2.80 4.21 7.19
C GLY A 107 1.55 4.59 7.96
N SER A 108 1.40 4.04 9.17
CA SER A 108 0.28 4.29 10.08
C SER A 108 0.75 4.12 11.53
N MET A 109 0.37 5.02 12.42
CA MET A 109 0.87 5.09 13.80
C MET A 109 -0.20 4.66 14.82
N THR A 110 -0.11 3.50 15.49
CA THR A 110 0.95 2.47 15.47
C THR A 110 0.36 1.12 15.05
N ASP A 111 -0.43 0.51 15.94
CA ASP A 111 -1.01 -0.78 15.66
C ASP A 111 -2.22 -0.58 14.76
N THR A 112 -2.18 -1.18 13.58
CA THR A 112 -3.15 -0.91 12.52
C THR A 112 -3.86 -2.20 12.13
N GLU A 113 -5.15 -2.27 12.46
CA GLU A 113 -6.06 -3.32 12.05
C GLU A 113 -6.84 -2.86 10.82
N VAL A 114 -6.79 -3.64 9.74
CA VAL A 114 -7.43 -3.31 8.46
C VAL A 114 -8.51 -4.34 8.15
N LYS A 115 -9.70 -3.85 7.80
CA LYS A 115 -10.84 -4.66 7.36
C LYS A 115 -11.37 -4.18 6.02
N ILE A 116 -11.74 -5.14 5.17
CA ILE A 116 -12.45 -4.90 3.92
C ILE A 116 -13.80 -5.61 4.01
N ASN A 117 -14.89 -4.87 3.83
CA ASN A 117 -16.27 -5.37 3.92
C ASN A 117 -16.50 -6.17 5.22
N GLY A 118 -16.02 -5.66 6.36
CA GLY A 118 -16.14 -6.28 7.68
C GLY A 118 -15.19 -7.45 7.97
N LYS A 119 -14.37 -7.90 7.01
CA LYS A 119 -13.42 -9.01 7.18
C LYS A 119 -11.98 -8.50 7.31
N LEU A 120 -11.20 -9.09 8.22
CA LEU A 120 -9.78 -8.75 8.40
C LEU A 120 -8.98 -8.99 7.12
N ALA A 121 -8.18 -8.01 6.73
CA ALA A 121 -7.27 -8.09 5.59
C ALA A 121 -6.02 -8.94 5.89
N GLY A 122 -5.59 -8.95 7.15
CA GLY A 122 -4.47 -9.73 7.64
C GLY A 122 -4.24 -9.54 9.13
N ALA A 123 -3.07 -9.96 9.62
CA ALA A 123 -2.65 -9.71 11.00
C ALA A 123 -2.50 -8.20 11.26
N VAL A 124 -2.76 -7.77 12.50
CA VAL A 124 -2.56 -6.37 12.92
C VAL A 124 -1.11 -5.97 12.64
N HIS A 125 -0.91 -4.90 11.86
CA HIS A 125 0.42 -4.35 11.64
C HIS A 125 0.88 -3.65 12.92
N GLN A 126 2.13 -3.86 13.32
CA GLN A 126 2.74 -3.20 14.48
C GLN A 126 4.01 -2.49 14.05
N GLY A 127 4.11 -1.21 14.35
CA GLY A 127 5.20 -0.34 13.91
C GLY A 127 4.69 0.76 12.98
N SER A 128 5.36 1.90 13.02
CA SER A 128 4.82 3.14 12.44
C SER A 128 5.39 3.48 11.07
N PHE A 129 6.65 3.13 10.85
CA PHE A 129 7.47 3.77 9.82
C PHE A 129 7.69 2.92 8.56
N TYR A 130 7.16 1.69 8.55
CA TYR A 130 7.34 0.73 7.46
C TYR A 130 6.11 0.65 6.57
N VAL A 131 6.33 0.36 5.29
CA VAL A 131 5.25 0.03 4.36
C VAL A 131 4.74 -1.36 4.70
N PHE A 132 3.41 -1.53 4.74
CA PHE A 132 2.78 -2.84 4.85
C PHE A 132 1.65 -2.98 3.86
N LYS A 133 1.37 -4.22 3.45
CA LYS A 133 0.30 -4.53 2.51
C LYS A 133 -0.36 -5.86 2.79
N TYR A 134 -1.60 -5.97 2.36
CA TYR A 134 -2.38 -7.21 2.43
C TYR A 134 -2.98 -7.53 1.07
N ASP A 135 -2.96 -8.80 0.67
CA ASP A 135 -3.74 -9.28 -0.47
C ASP A 135 -5.23 -9.31 -0.08
N ILE A 136 -6.02 -8.40 -0.66
CA ILE A 136 -7.45 -8.27 -0.39
C ILE A 136 -8.31 -8.82 -1.52
N SER A 137 -7.72 -9.50 -2.51
CA SER A 137 -8.41 -9.96 -3.72
C SER A 137 -9.68 -10.75 -3.41
N LYS A 138 -9.63 -11.59 -2.35
CA LYS A 138 -10.75 -12.44 -1.92
C LYS A 138 -11.79 -11.73 -1.04
N LEU A 139 -11.51 -10.50 -0.60
CA LEU A 139 -12.38 -9.71 0.27
C LEU A 139 -13.22 -8.68 -0.50
N LEU A 140 -12.83 -8.42 -1.75
CA LEU A 140 -13.49 -7.47 -2.63
C LEU A 140 -14.81 -8.03 -3.16
N LYS A 141 -15.79 -7.14 -3.33
CA LYS A 141 -17.03 -7.39 -4.05
C LYS A 141 -17.13 -6.44 -5.25
N SER A 142 -18.00 -6.78 -6.20
CA SER A 142 -18.32 -5.90 -7.32
C SER A 142 -18.96 -4.59 -6.82
N GLY A 143 -18.58 -3.46 -7.42
CA GLY A 143 -19.10 -2.15 -7.05
C GLY A 143 -18.41 -1.54 -5.82
N GLU A 144 -19.19 -0.90 -4.95
CA GLU A 144 -18.69 -0.22 -3.76
C GLU A 144 -18.19 -1.21 -2.70
N ASN A 145 -16.99 -1.00 -2.20
CA ASN A 145 -16.36 -1.72 -1.11
C ASN A 145 -16.17 -0.77 0.08
N LEU A 146 -16.22 -1.32 1.30
CA LEU A 146 -15.96 -0.57 2.52
C LEU A 146 -14.58 -0.95 3.09
N LEU A 147 -13.72 0.04 3.27
CA LEU A 147 -12.50 -0.04 4.06
C LEU A 147 -12.80 0.45 5.47
N GLU A 148 -12.41 -0.33 6.47
CA GLU A 148 -12.46 0.06 7.88
C GLU A 148 -11.07 -0.14 8.47
N VAL A 149 -10.55 0.87 9.18
CA VAL A 149 -9.21 0.82 9.79
C VAL A 149 -9.32 1.24 11.24
N LYS A 150 -8.77 0.44 12.15
CA LYS A 150 -8.56 0.83 13.55
C LYS A 150 -7.08 1.03 13.77
N VAL A 151 -6.71 2.21 14.26
CA VAL A 151 -5.35 2.60 14.56
C VAL A 151 -5.23 2.88 16.05
N SER A 152 -4.46 2.06 16.77
CA SER A 152 -4.14 2.28 18.18
C SER A 152 -2.90 3.16 18.30
N LYS A 153 -2.98 4.21 19.12
CA LYS A 153 -1.86 5.12 19.35
C LYS A 153 -0.62 4.41 19.90
N HIS A 154 -0.84 3.46 20.80
CA HIS A 154 0.18 2.62 21.38
C HIS A 154 0.07 1.20 20.84
N SER A 155 1.22 0.53 20.75
CA SER A 155 1.25 -0.86 20.32
C SER A 155 0.90 -1.79 21.48
N ASP A 156 0.31 -2.94 21.19
CA ASP A 156 0.23 -4.03 22.16
C ASP A 156 1.59 -4.73 22.34
N ASN A 157 2.53 -4.51 21.40
CA ASN A 157 3.90 -5.00 21.51
C ASN A 157 4.78 -4.00 22.26
N LYS A 158 5.28 -4.43 23.43
CA LYS A 158 6.16 -3.60 24.28
C LYS A 158 7.42 -3.15 23.54
N SER A 159 8.06 -4.04 22.76
CA SER A 159 9.30 -3.72 22.02
C SER A 159 9.08 -2.57 21.03
N VAL A 160 7.93 -2.57 20.33
CA VAL A 160 7.54 -1.48 19.42
C VAL A 160 7.37 -0.16 20.18
N ASN A 161 6.75 -0.19 21.36
CA ASN A 161 6.64 1.03 22.18
C ASN A 161 8.00 1.54 22.69
N GLU A 162 8.91 0.66 23.09
CA GLU A 162 10.25 1.09 23.50
C GLU A 162 11.00 1.75 22.33
N ALA A 163 10.91 1.18 21.13
CA ALA A 163 11.59 1.71 19.94
C ALA A 163 10.97 3.00 19.39
N GLU A 164 9.64 3.11 19.36
CA GLU A 164 8.95 4.17 18.64
C GLU A 164 8.23 5.20 19.53
N ARG A 165 8.03 4.88 20.82
CA ARG A 165 7.15 5.68 21.71
C ARG A 165 7.87 6.23 22.94
N LYS A 166 9.16 5.94 23.10
CA LYS A 166 10.02 6.39 24.20
C LYS A 166 11.31 7.05 23.72
N ALA A 167 11.15 8.06 22.88
CA ALA A 167 12.24 8.83 22.33
C ALA A 167 11.90 10.32 22.32
N ASP A 168 12.89 11.17 22.03
CA ASP A 168 12.81 12.63 22.16
C ASP A 168 12.03 13.29 21.01
N PHE A 169 10.75 12.93 20.85
CA PHE A 169 9.86 13.49 19.83
C PHE A 169 8.37 13.38 20.18
N TRP A 170 7.54 14.06 19.39
CA TRP A 170 6.08 14.03 19.51
C TRP A 170 5.49 12.69 19.13
N ILE A 171 4.73 12.10 20.04
CA ILE A 171 4.08 10.80 19.84
C ILE A 171 2.69 11.01 19.27
N PHE A 172 2.62 11.14 17.94
CA PHE A 172 1.37 11.28 17.20
C PHE A 172 0.70 9.95 16.90
N GLY A 173 -0.57 10.02 16.50
CA GLY A 173 -1.31 8.90 15.94
C GLY A 173 -1.87 9.17 14.55
N GLY A 174 -2.38 8.12 13.93
CA GLY A 174 -3.15 8.19 12.69
C GLY A 174 -2.46 7.64 11.45
N ILE A 175 -3.19 7.69 10.34
CA ILE A 175 -2.72 7.24 9.03
C ILE A 175 -1.99 8.42 8.38
N PHE A 176 -0.71 8.56 8.68
CA PHE A 176 0.10 9.75 8.36
C PHE A 176 0.82 9.65 7.00
N ARG A 177 0.69 8.54 6.29
CA ARG A 177 1.21 8.35 4.92
C ARG A 177 0.15 7.74 3.98
N PRO A 178 0.32 7.84 2.66
CA PRO A 178 -0.66 7.40 1.69
C PRO A 178 -1.15 5.96 1.85
N VAL A 179 -2.41 5.74 1.45
CA VAL A 179 -3.06 4.44 1.35
C VAL A 179 -3.60 4.30 -0.06
N TYR A 180 -3.26 3.19 -0.72
CA TYR A 180 -3.69 2.92 -2.08
C TYR A 180 -3.91 1.44 -2.32
N LEU A 181 -4.64 1.13 -3.39
CA LEU A 181 -4.68 -0.21 -3.95
C LEU A 181 -3.57 -0.38 -4.98
N GLU A 182 -2.94 -1.55 -4.98
CA GLU A 182 -1.93 -1.99 -5.94
C GLU A 182 -2.48 -3.19 -6.70
N ALA A 183 -2.56 -3.10 -8.03
CA ALA A 183 -3.01 -4.20 -8.88
C ALA A 183 -1.84 -4.81 -9.64
N LEU A 184 -1.55 -6.06 -9.32
CA LEU A 184 -0.48 -6.86 -9.93
C LEU A 184 -1.06 -7.90 -10.90
N PRO A 185 -0.36 -8.22 -12.00
CA PRO A 185 -0.66 -9.42 -12.75
C PRO A 185 -0.56 -10.69 -11.87
N LYS A 186 -1.24 -11.77 -12.27
CA LYS A 186 -1.17 -13.04 -11.52
C LYS A 186 0.27 -13.54 -11.40
N VAL A 187 1.00 -13.47 -12.51
CA VAL A 187 2.44 -13.73 -12.58
C VAL A 187 3.18 -12.41 -12.55
N HIS A 188 3.97 -12.15 -11.51
CA HIS A 188 4.68 -10.89 -11.34
C HIS A 188 6.02 -11.09 -10.62
N ILE A 189 6.86 -10.06 -10.71
CA ILE A 189 8.07 -9.94 -9.89
C ILE A 189 7.64 -9.56 -8.47
N GLU A 190 7.92 -10.44 -7.51
CA GLU A 190 7.63 -10.19 -6.09
C GLU A 190 8.69 -9.30 -5.45
N ARG A 191 9.96 -9.53 -5.80
CA ARG A 191 11.09 -8.81 -5.22
C ARG A 191 12.24 -8.69 -6.21
N VAL A 192 12.87 -7.54 -6.21
CA VAL A 192 14.18 -7.31 -6.83
C VAL A 192 15.12 -6.86 -5.72
N GLN A 193 16.25 -7.53 -5.58
CA GLN A 193 17.35 -7.10 -4.72
C GLN A 193 18.58 -6.88 -5.59
N ILE A 194 19.20 -5.71 -5.43
CA ILE A 194 20.42 -5.33 -6.15
C ILE A 194 21.49 -5.07 -5.11
N ASP A 195 22.59 -5.81 -5.20
CA ASP A 195 23.81 -5.58 -4.41
C ASP A 195 24.88 -5.00 -5.33
N ALA A 196 24.97 -3.67 -5.39
CA ALA A 196 25.93 -2.97 -6.24
C ALA A 196 27.16 -2.53 -5.43
N LYS A 197 28.34 -2.91 -5.92
CA LYS A 197 29.65 -2.62 -5.31
C LYS A 197 30.33 -1.44 -6.01
N ALA A 198 31.24 -0.80 -5.29
CA ALA A 198 31.98 0.37 -5.78
C ALA A 198 33.00 0.06 -6.88
N ASP A 199 33.38 -1.21 -7.05
CA ASP A 199 34.27 -1.70 -8.11
C ASP A 199 33.55 -1.97 -9.44
N GLY A 200 32.24 -1.71 -9.50
CA GLY A 200 31.41 -1.91 -10.67
C GLY A 200 30.76 -3.30 -10.77
N LEU A 201 31.06 -4.21 -9.85
CA LEU A 201 30.34 -5.48 -9.76
C LEU A 201 28.97 -5.27 -9.11
N PHE A 202 27.97 -5.97 -9.60
CA PHE A 202 26.68 -6.03 -8.93
C PHE A 202 26.00 -7.38 -9.11
N GLU A 203 25.25 -7.79 -8.09
CA GLU A 203 24.42 -8.99 -8.12
C GLU A 203 22.94 -8.60 -8.10
N VAL A 204 22.14 -9.23 -8.96
CA VAL A 204 20.69 -9.02 -9.02
C VAL A 204 19.98 -10.33 -8.70
N ASN A 205 19.19 -10.30 -7.62
CA ASN A 205 18.31 -11.38 -7.23
C ASN A 205 16.86 -11.00 -7.55
N VAL A 206 16.26 -11.67 -8.53
CA VAL A 206 14.86 -11.48 -8.93
C VAL A 206 14.03 -12.66 -8.44
N LEU A 207 13.07 -12.39 -7.56
CA LEU A 207 12.08 -13.36 -7.11
C LEU A 207 10.75 -13.08 -7.82
N THR A 208 10.19 -14.09 -8.47
CA THR A 208 8.86 -14.03 -9.09
C THR A 208 7.88 -14.94 -8.35
N THR A 209 6.59 -14.70 -8.55
CA THR A 209 5.57 -15.72 -8.28
C THR A 209 5.81 -16.97 -9.12
N THR A 210 5.21 -18.09 -8.73
CA THR A 210 5.18 -19.31 -9.56
C THR A 210 4.51 -19.08 -10.91
N GLY A 211 4.96 -19.82 -11.94
CA GLY A 211 4.39 -19.75 -13.29
C GLY A 211 4.95 -18.63 -14.18
N ALA A 212 6.13 -18.09 -13.86
CA ALA A 212 6.87 -17.27 -14.81
C ALA A 212 7.54 -18.16 -15.87
N ASP A 213 7.29 -17.89 -17.15
CA ASP A 213 7.91 -18.64 -18.27
C ASP A 213 9.33 -18.15 -18.56
N LYS A 214 9.56 -16.85 -18.36
CA LYS A 214 10.81 -16.17 -18.69
C LYS A 214 10.94 -14.86 -17.90
N VAL A 215 12.11 -14.65 -17.33
CA VAL A 215 12.55 -13.39 -16.72
C VAL A 215 13.63 -12.80 -17.62
N ALA A 216 13.53 -11.50 -17.90
CA ALA A 216 14.54 -10.79 -18.66
C ALA A 216 15.01 -9.54 -17.93
N ILE A 217 16.32 -9.28 -17.98
CA ILE A 217 16.98 -8.15 -17.32
C ILE A 217 17.80 -7.41 -18.36
N GLN A 218 17.66 -6.08 -18.39
CA GLN A 218 18.46 -5.18 -19.24
C GLN A 218 18.90 -4.00 -18.38
N LEU A 219 20.20 -3.72 -18.37
CA LEU A 219 20.73 -2.50 -17.77
C LEU A 219 20.61 -1.35 -18.76
N TYR A 220 20.30 -0.17 -18.24
CA TYR A 220 20.27 1.09 -19.00
C TYR A 220 21.16 2.10 -18.31
N ASP A 221 21.85 2.92 -19.10
CA ASP A 221 22.59 4.07 -18.57
C ASP A 221 21.64 5.23 -18.19
N LYS A 222 22.22 6.32 -17.69
CA LYS A 222 21.48 7.52 -17.28
C LYS A 222 20.71 8.21 -18.41
N ASP A 223 21.11 7.97 -19.67
CA ASP A 223 20.51 8.55 -20.86
C ASP A 223 19.47 7.60 -21.49
N GLY A 224 19.27 6.43 -20.89
CA GLY A 224 18.32 5.41 -21.32
C GLY A 224 18.84 4.50 -22.43
N ALA A 225 20.14 4.52 -22.74
CA ALA A 225 20.73 3.58 -23.68
C ALA A 225 20.99 2.23 -23.01
N ALA A 226 20.72 1.15 -23.73
CA ALA A 226 20.96 -0.20 -23.23
C ALA A 226 22.47 -0.44 -23.04
N TYR A 227 22.87 -0.88 -21.84
CA TYR A 227 24.23 -1.25 -21.52
C TYR A 227 24.36 -2.76 -21.38
N GLY A 228 25.30 -3.36 -22.12
CA GLY A 228 25.51 -4.80 -22.13
C GLY A 228 24.36 -5.60 -22.78
N GLU A 229 24.53 -6.92 -22.82
CA GLU A 229 23.53 -7.83 -23.39
C GLU A 229 22.33 -8.01 -22.45
N ARG A 230 21.16 -8.26 -23.04
CA ARG A 230 19.95 -8.63 -22.32
C ARG A 230 20.11 -10.04 -21.75
N ILE A 231 19.99 -10.18 -20.43
CA ILE A 231 20.05 -11.47 -19.74
C ILE A 231 18.64 -12.05 -19.69
N GLU A 232 18.49 -13.33 -20.01
CA GLU A 232 17.21 -14.03 -19.98
C GLU A 232 17.34 -15.36 -19.24
N ALA A 233 16.41 -15.63 -18.32
CA ALA A 233 16.33 -16.87 -17.55
C ALA A 233 14.91 -17.43 -17.67
N GLY A 234 14.76 -18.73 -17.86
CA GLY A 234 13.48 -19.44 -17.93
C GLY A 234 13.42 -20.56 -16.91
#